data_AF-A0A519PW51-F1
#
_entry.id   AF-A0A519PW51-F1
#
_cell.length_a   1.000
_cell.length_b   1.000
_cell.length_c   1.000
_cell.angle_alpha   90.00
_cell.angle_beta   90.00
_cell.angle_gamma   90.00
#
_symmetry.space_group_name_H-M   'P 1'
#
loop_
_entity.id
_entity.type
_entity.pdbx_description
1 polymer ?
#
loop_
_entity_poly.entity_id
_entity_poly.type
_entity_poly.pdbx_seq_one_letter_code
_entity_poly.pdbx_strand_id
1 'polypeptide(L)' 'MLEEIVYASTARGSTESLLVMATLLGEAQRNNARDGLTGALAAHDGRFYQALEGQGQMLDLLLRRLARVPRQA' A
#
# COMPACT_ATOMS: atom_id res chain seq x y z
N MET A 1 -1.57 19.94 -6.34
CA MET A 1 -2.39 19.08 -7.22
C MET A 1 -2.59 17.77 -6.49
N LEU A 2 -3.78 17.16 -6.59
CA LEU A 2 -4.00 15.80 -6.08
C LEU A 2 -3.60 14.82 -7.17
N GLU A 3 -2.94 13.73 -6.80
CA GLU A 3 -2.49 12.67 -7.69
C GLU A 3 -2.95 11.31 -7.16
N GLU A 4 -3.01 10.32 -8.04
CA GLU A 4 -3.35 8.94 -7.73
C GLU A 4 -2.30 8.00 -8.32
N ILE A 5 -1.88 7.01 -7.53
CA ILE A 5 -1.07 5.89 -8.01
C ILE A 5 -1.82 4.58 -7.78
N VAL A 6 -1.73 3.69 -8.75
CA VAL A 6 -2.22 2.32 -8.64
C VAL A 6 -1.06 1.38 -8.94
N TYR A 7 -0.79 0.45 -8.04
CA TYR A 7 0.24 -0.55 -8.25
C TYR A 7 -0.17 -1.93 -7.74
N ALA A 8 0.47 -2.96 -8.30
CA ALA A 8 0.32 -4.34 -7.89
C ALA A 8 1.66 -4.89 -7.38
N SER A 9 1.61 -5.81 -6.43
CA SER A 9 2.80 -6.51 -5.93
C SER A 9 2.54 -7.97 -5.60
N THR A 10 3.58 -8.80 -5.63
CA THR A 10 3.49 -10.21 -5.24
C THR A 10 3.53 -10.35 -3.73
N ALA A 11 2.59 -11.11 -3.17
CA ALA A 11 2.58 -11.43 -1.75
C ALA A 11 3.66 -12.47 -1.43
N ARG A 12 4.44 -12.23 -0.39
CA ARG A 12 5.41 -13.23 0.15
C ARG A 12 4.78 -14.26 1.10
N GLY A 13 3.46 -14.26 1.24
CA GLY A 13 2.69 -15.14 2.12
C GLY A 13 1.24 -15.22 1.66
N SER A 14 0.39 -15.92 2.43
CA SER A 14 -1.02 -16.08 2.05
C SER A 14 -1.77 -14.74 2.05
N THR A 15 -2.38 -14.41 0.92
CA THR A 15 -3.32 -13.29 0.77
C THR A 15 -4.68 -13.57 1.37
N GLU A 16 -4.97 -14.81 1.75
CA GLU A 16 -6.26 -15.25 2.30
C GLU A 16 -6.32 -15.12 3.83
N SER A 17 -5.18 -14.87 4.48
CA SER A 17 -5.15 -14.67 5.92
C SER A 17 -5.72 -13.30 6.30
N LEU A 18 -6.94 -13.30 6.87
CA LEU A 18 -7.60 -12.09 7.39
C LEU A 18 -6.75 -11.35 8.42
N LEU A 19 -5.98 -12.07 9.25
CA LEU A 19 -5.12 -11.45 10.27
C LEU A 19 -3.96 -10.68 9.62
N VAL A 20 -3.32 -11.26 8.60
CA VAL A 20 -2.26 -10.59 7.83
C VAL A 20 -2.84 -9.35 7.16
N MET A 21 -4.03 -9.46 6.58
CA MET A 21 -4.71 -8.35 5.93
C MET A 21 -5.06 -7.21 6.90
N ALA A 22 -5.64 -7.52 8.05
CA ALA A 22 -5.95 -6.53 9.08
C ALA A 22 -4.69 -5.82 9.59
N THR A 23 -3.57 -6.55 9.74
CA THR A 23 -2.29 -5.97 10.16
C THR A 23 -1.75 -4.99 9.12
N LEU A 24 -1.75 -5.38 7.84
CA LEU A 24 -1.31 -4.53 6.73
C LEU A 24 -2.19 -3.28 6.60
N LEU A 25 -3.52 -3.43 6.68
CA LEU A 25 -4.45 -2.31 6.64
C LEU A 25 -4.23 -1.35 7.83
N GLY A 26 -4.01 -1.86 9.04
CA GLY A 26 -3.75 -1.02 10.21
C GLY A 26 -2.44 -0.25 10.12
N GLU A 27 -1.37 -0.85 9.57
CA GLU A 27 -0.12 -0.15 9.27
C GLU A 27 -0.30 0.90 8.18
N ALA A 28 -0.95 0.54 7.06
CA ALA A 28 -1.21 1.45 5.95
C ALA A 28 -2.06 2.64 6.38
N GLN A 29 -3.16 2.42 7.12
CA GLN A 29 -4.04 3.48 7.58
C GLN A 29 -3.30 4.52 8.45
N ARG A 30 -2.46 4.07 9.39
CA ARG A 30 -1.68 4.99 10.25
C ARG A 30 -0.65 5.79 9.46
N ASN A 31 0.09 5.12 8.57
CA ASN A 31 1.09 5.78 7.73
C ASN A 31 0.44 6.78 6.77
N ASN A 32 -0.67 6.39 6.15
CA ASN A 32 -1.42 7.22 5.22
C ASN A 32 -2.01 8.44 5.94
N ALA A 33 -2.62 8.27 7.11
CA ALA A 33 -3.14 9.38 7.89
C ALA A 33 -2.05 10.39 8.29
N ARG A 34 -0.85 9.90 8.69
CA ARG A 34 0.31 10.77 8.99
C ARG A 34 0.76 11.55 7.76
N ASP A 35 0.77 10.91 6.60
CA ASP A 35 1.30 11.46 5.36
C ASP A 35 0.22 12.20 4.52
N GLY A 36 -1.01 12.32 5.04
CA GLY A 36 -2.12 13.00 4.36
C GLY A 36 -2.63 12.26 3.11
N LEU A 37 -2.53 10.93 3.11
CA LEU A 37 -2.92 10.06 2.01
C LEU A 37 -4.21 9.30 2.34
N THR A 38 -4.97 8.96 1.31
CA THR A 38 -6.10 8.03 1.35
C THR A 38 -5.91 6.94 0.30
N GLY A 39 -6.75 5.89 0.32
CA GLY A 39 -6.60 4.81 -0.64
C GLY A 39 -7.34 3.53 -0.29
N ALA A 40 -7.11 2.51 -1.11
CA ALA A 40 -7.67 1.17 -0.98
C ALA A 40 -6.58 0.11 -1.16
N LEU A 41 -6.75 -1.02 -0.48
CA LEU A 41 -5.91 -2.21 -0.61
C LEU A 41 -6.81 -3.42 -0.87
N ALA A 42 -6.51 -4.16 -1.93
CA ALA A 42 -7.16 -5.42 -2.26
C ALA A 42 -6.11 -6.54 -2.33
N ALA A 43 -6.55 -7.77 -2.08
CA ALA A 43 -5.71 -8.96 -2.21
C ALA A 43 -6.45 -10.03 -3.00
N HIS A 44 -5.80 -10.59 -4.00
CA HIS A 44 -6.37 -11.65 -4.84
C HIS A 44 -5.24 -12.44 -5.51
N ASP A 45 -5.38 -13.77 -5.53
CA ASP A 45 -4.47 -14.68 -6.24
C ASP A 45 -2.97 -14.42 -5.94
N GLY A 46 -2.61 -14.38 -4.66
CA GLY A 46 -1.22 -14.16 -4.24
C GLY A 46 -0.67 -12.77 -4.57
N ARG A 47 -1.53 -11.81 -4.93
CA ARG A 47 -1.16 -10.42 -5.23
C ARG A 47 -1.88 -9.42 -4.33
N PHE A 48 -1.21 -8.30 -4.11
CA PHE A 48 -1.80 -7.09 -3.53
C PHE A 48 -1.97 -6.03 -4.60
N TYR A 49 -3.09 -5.31 -4.54
CA TYR A 49 -3.39 -4.16 -5.40
C TYR A 49 -3.67 -2.97 -4.50
N GLN A 50 -2.97 -1.86 -4.72
CA GLN A 50 -3.17 -0.65 -3.92
C GLN A 50 -3.42 0.55 -4.81
N ALA A 51 -4.47 1.30 -4.49
CA ALA A 51 -4.74 2.63 -5.02
C ALA A 51 -4.51 3.64 -3.90
N LEU A 52 -3.73 4.68 -4.15
CA LEU A 52 -3.39 5.71 -3.17
C LEU A 52 -3.50 7.08 -3.79
N GLU A 53 -4.13 8.01 -3.07
CA GLU A 53 -4.34 9.38 -3.51
C GLU A 53 -3.79 10.37 -2.48
N GLY A 54 -3.30 11.52 -2.96
CA GLY A 54 -2.79 12.59 -2.11
C GLY A 54 -1.92 13.59 -2.85
N GLN A 55 -1.07 14.30 -2.10
CA GLN A 55 -0.11 15.23 -2.70
C GLN A 55 1.00 14.46 -3.44
N GLY A 56 1.33 14.85 -4.68
CA GLY A 56 2.35 14.18 -5.50
C GLY A 56 3.69 13.97 -4.78
N GLN A 57 4.18 14.99 -4.06
CA GLN A 57 5.41 14.88 -3.25
C GLN A 57 5.34 13.76 -2.19
N MET A 58 4.15 13.48 -1.64
CA MET A 58 3.98 12.43 -0.66
C MET A 58 3.87 11.04 -1.29
N LEU A 59 3.24 10.96 -2.47
CA LEU A 59 3.22 9.73 -3.26
C LEU A 59 4.63 9.35 -3.71
N ASP A 60 5.45 10.31 -4.14
CA ASP A 60 6.87 10.09 -4.48
C ASP A 60 7.68 9.54 -3.30
N LEU A 61 7.52 10.15 -2.12
CA LEU A 61 8.19 9.69 -0.91
C LEU A 61 7.74 8.28 -0.52
N LEU A 62 6.45 7.97 -0.68
CA LEU A 62 5.91 6.64 -0.43
C LEU A 62 6.48 5.61 -1.41
N LEU A 63 6.47 5.91 -2.72
CA LEU A 63 7.03 5.03 -3.76
C LEU A 63 8.50 4.71 -3.50
N ARG A 64 9.31 5.70 -3.10
CA ARG A 64 10.72 5.50 -2.73
C ARG A 64 10.89 4.61 -1.50
N ARG A 65 9.97 4.68 -0.52
CA ARG A 65 9.99 3.77 0.64
C ARG A 65 9.60 2.36 0.21
N LEU A 66 8.53 2.20 -0.58
CA LEU A 66 8.06 0.90 -1.06
C LEU A 66 9.14 0.18 -1.88
N ALA A 67 9.85 0.91 -2.76
CA ALA A 67 10.97 0.36 -3.52
C ALA A 67 12.13 -0.19 -2.65
N ARG A 68 12.23 0.24 -1.38
CA ARG A 68 13.24 -0.23 -0.42
C ARG A 68 12.75 -1.34 0.48
N VAL A 69 11.44 -1.64 0.49
CA VAL A 69 10.85 -2.63 1.38
C VAL A 69 10.84 -3.99 0.68
N PRO A 70 11.54 -5.01 1.21
CA PRO A 70 11.59 -6.32 0.56
C PRO A 70 10.25 -7.08 0.62
N ARG A 71 9.24 -6.62 1.35
CA ARG A 71 8.06 -7.43 1.69
C ARG A 71 7.14 -7.72 0.51
N GLN A 72 7.29 -6.98 -0.58
CA GLN A 72 6.51 -7.02 -1.80
C GLN A 72 7.51 -7.07 -2.97
N ALA A 73 7.43 -8.10 -3.82
CA ALA A 73 8.32 -8.29 -4.98
C ALA A 73 7.54 -8.18 -6.29
#